data_AF-A0A165FZF5-F1
#
_entry.id   AF-A0A165FZF5-F1
#
_cell.length_a   1.000
_cell.length_b   1.000
_cell.length_c   1.000
_cell.angle_alpha   90.00
_cell.angle_beta   90.00
_cell.angle_gamma   90.00
#
_symmetry.space_group_name_H-M   'P 1'
#
loop_
_entity.id
_entity.type
_entity.pdbx_description
1 polymer ?
#
loop_
_entity_poly.entity_id
_entity_poly.type
_entity_poly.pdbx_seq_one_letter_code
_entity_poly.pdbx_strand_id
1 'polypeptide(L)'
;MKEIKDRAVVERPGNEPGRLEIRVLDKLPEMPLDILLEIFSHLRPLDLLHLARTTKALRTMLMSRSSISLWKGARELVGRLPDCPSDLSEPQYANLLFDQHCHVRFNLSWLSNYVLRGDL
;
A
#
# COMPACT_ATOMS: atom_id res chain seq x y z
N MET A 1 -32.22 -18.14 -41.84
CA MET A 1 -31.79 -17.15 -40.83
C MET A 1 -32.40 -17.54 -39.50
N LYS A 2 -31.65 -18.28 -38.68
CA LYS A 2 -31.90 -18.49 -37.25
C LYS A 2 -30.64 -18.06 -36.52
N GLU A 3 -30.81 -17.69 -35.26
CA GLU A 3 -29.80 -17.27 -34.27
C GLU A 3 -29.33 -15.82 -34.35
N ILE A 4 -29.98 -15.00 -33.52
CA ILE A 4 -29.27 -14.03 -32.69
C ILE A 4 -29.59 -14.36 -31.24
N LYS A 5 -28.50 -14.53 -30.51
CA LYS A 5 -28.37 -15.04 -29.14
C LYS A 5 -28.78 -13.95 -28.16
N ASP A 6 -29.95 -14.09 -27.55
CA ASP A 6 -30.34 -13.28 -26.40
C ASP A 6 -29.43 -13.64 -25.22
N ARG A 7 -28.39 -12.83 -25.03
CA ARG A 7 -27.65 -12.75 -23.77
C ARG A 7 -28.64 -12.26 -22.72
N ALA A 8 -29.08 -13.17 -21.84
CA ALA A 8 -29.69 -12.79 -20.58
C ALA A 8 -28.74 -11.80 -19.87
N VAL A 9 -29.13 -10.54 -19.82
CA VAL A 9 -28.57 -9.56 -18.91
C VAL A 9 -28.94 -10.05 -17.52
N VAL A 10 -27.96 -10.58 -16.80
CA VAL A 10 -28.10 -10.90 -15.38
C VAL A 10 -28.25 -9.59 -14.64
N GLU A 11 -29.50 -9.17 -14.42
CA GLU A 11 -29.83 -8.15 -13.45
C GLU A 11 -29.40 -8.66 -12.08
N ARG A 12 -28.51 -7.90 -11.41
CA ARG A 12 -28.16 -8.19 -10.02
C ARG A 12 -29.29 -7.65 -9.14
N PRO A 13 -29.91 -8.49 -8.29
CA PRO A 13 -31.00 -8.03 -7.44
C PRO A 13 -30.47 -6.98 -6.47
N GLY A 14 -31.10 -5.82 -6.49
CA GLY A 14 -30.97 -4.82 -5.44
C GLY A 14 -31.81 -5.21 -4.22
N ASN A 15 -31.36 -4.68 -3.08
CA ASN A 15 -32.08 -4.42 -1.83
C ASN A 15 -31.94 -5.42 -0.67
N GLU A 16 -31.16 -5.03 0.33
CA GLU A 16 -31.38 -5.30 1.76
C GLU A 16 -30.80 -4.12 2.57
N PRO A 17 -31.55 -3.36 3.39
CA PRO A 17 -30.99 -2.34 4.28
C PRO A 17 -30.45 -3.01 5.56
N GLY A 18 -29.43 -3.84 5.39
CA GLY A 18 -28.75 -4.56 6.47
C GLY A 18 -27.49 -3.81 6.89
N ARG A 19 -27.55 -3.16 8.06
CA ARG A 19 -26.49 -2.33 8.66
C ARG A 19 -26.23 -1.06 7.85
N LEU A 20 -26.10 0.09 8.53
CA LEU A 20 -25.34 1.21 7.98
C LEU A 20 -23.90 0.71 7.84
N GLU A 21 -23.61 0.01 6.75
CA GLU A 21 -22.27 -0.35 6.33
C GLU A 21 -21.66 0.96 5.84
N ILE A 22 -21.36 1.85 6.78
CA ILE A 22 -20.49 2.96 6.49
C ILE A 22 -19.17 2.28 6.15
N ARG A 23 -18.89 2.15 4.86
CA ARG A 23 -17.57 1.81 4.34
C ARG A 23 -16.71 3.03 4.59
N VAL A 24 -16.44 3.32 5.87
CA VAL A 24 -15.73 4.52 6.35
C VAL A 24 -14.40 4.65 5.60
N LEU A 25 -13.76 3.51 5.35
CA LEU A 25 -12.50 3.41 4.62
C LEU A 25 -12.61 3.79 3.14
N ASP A 26 -13.78 3.62 2.51
CA ASP A 26 -14.00 4.05 1.11
C ASP A 26 -14.09 5.57 0.99
N LYS A 27 -14.51 6.25 2.06
CA LYS A 27 -14.61 7.71 2.13
C LYS A 27 -13.32 8.39 2.59
N LEU A 28 -12.37 7.66 3.18
CA LEU A 28 -11.07 8.21 3.57
C LEU A 28 -10.36 8.92 2.40
N PRO A 29 -10.24 8.35 1.19
CA PRO A 29 -9.61 9.03 0.06
C PRO A 29 -10.37 10.28 -0.43
N GLU A 30 -11.65 10.44 -0.07
CA GLU A 30 -12.46 11.62 -0.43
C GLU A 30 -12.20 12.80 0.53
N MET A 31 -11.55 12.56 1.67
CA MET A 31 -11.23 13.62 2.63
C MET A 31 -10.07 14.50 2.13
N PRO A 32 -10.00 15.78 2.57
CA PRO A 32 -8.87 16.63 2.28
C PRO A 32 -7.55 15.99 2.76
N LEU A 33 -6.51 16.12 1.94
CA LEU A 33 -5.21 15.51 2.19
C LEU A 33 -4.63 15.90 3.55
N ASP A 34 -4.78 17.15 3.97
CA ASP A 34 -4.23 17.65 5.24
C ASP A 34 -4.80 16.90 6.45
N ILE A 35 -6.10 16.61 6.44
CA ILE A 35 -6.75 15.86 7.52
C ILE A 35 -6.26 14.41 7.54
N LEU A 36 -6.08 13.81 6.37
CA LEU A 36 -5.54 12.46 6.26
C LEU A 36 -4.11 12.40 6.80
N LEU A 37 -3.26 13.35 6.42
CA LEU A 37 -1.88 13.43 6.89
C LEU A 37 -1.81 13.65 8.41
N GLU A 38 -2.70 14.47 8.98
CA GLU A 38 -2.78 14.67 10.43
C GLU A 38 -3.12 13.36 11.15
N ILE A 39 -4.16 12.64 10.70
CA ILE A 39 -4.54 11.34 11.28
C ILE A 39 -3.38 10.35 11.17
N PHE A 40 -2.74 10.28 10.00
CA PHE A 40 -1.65 9.35 9.73
C PHE A 40 -0.35 9.71 10.46
N SER A 41 -0.17 10.97 10.87
CA SER A 41 0.98 11.41 11.66
C SER A 41 1.05 10.75 13.04
N HIS A 42 -0.09 10.29 13.55
CA HIS A 42 -0.19 9.58 14.83
C HIS A 42 0.03 8.06 14.70
N LEU A 43 0.24 7.55 13.48
CA LEU A 43 0.40 6.12 13.23
C LEU A 43 1.87 5.71 13.25
N ARG A 44 2.14 4.48 13.72
CA ARG A 44 3.48 3.90 13.66
C ARG A 44 3.79 3.44 12.23
N PRO A 45 5.07 3.22 11.88
CA PRO A 45 5.46 2.85 10.52
C PRO A 45 4.81 1.55 10.04
N LEU A 46 4.63 0.56 10.93
CA LEU A 46 3.93 -0.69 10.61
C LEU A 46 2.45 -0.46 10.28
N ASP A 47 1.78 0.43 11.03
CA ASP A 47 0.38 0.74 10.83
C ASP A 47 0.18 1.48 9.48
N LEU A 48 1.11 2.38 9.13
CA LEU A 48 1.15 3.04 7.81
C LEU A 48 1.38 2.05 6.66
N LEU A 49 2.24 1.05 6.84
CA LEU A 49 2.46 0.00 5.84
C LEU A 49 1.20 -0.82 5.60
N HIS A 50 0.51 -1.23 6.67
CA HIS A 50 -0.76 -1.94 6.55
C HIS A 50 -1.79 -1.07 5.85
N LEU A 51 -1.90 0.20 6.21
CA LEU A 51 -2.81 1.14 5.58
C LEU A 51 -2.52 1.31 4.07
N ALA A 52 -1.25 1.41 3.68
CA ALA A 52 -0.83 1.49 2.28
C ALA A 52 -1.15 0.22 1.48
N ARG A 53 -1.47 -0.91 2.12
CA ARG A 53 -1.85 -2.17 1.46
C ARG A 53 -3.36 -2.33 1.31
N THR A 54 -4.18 -1.50 1.97
CA THR A 54 -5.64 -1.62 1.95
C THR A 54 -6.26 -1.19 0.61
N THR A 55 -5.85 -0.04 0.06
CA THR A 55 -6.42 0.50 -1.20
C THR A 55 -5.33 1.10 -2.10
N LYS A 56 -5.61 1.16 -3.41
CA LYS A 56 -4.68 1.76 -4.38
C LYS A 56 -4.47 3.26 -4.14
N ALA A 57 -5.50 3.98 -3.70
CA ALA A 57 -5.41 5.42 -3.42
C ALA A 57 -4.48 5.71 -2.24
N LEU A 58 -4.68 4.99 -1.13
CA LEU A 58 -3.82 5.09 0.05
C LEU A 58 -2.39 4.67 -0.26
N ARG A 59 -2.19 3.61 -1.06
CA ARG A 59 -0.87 3.21 -1.54
C ARG A 59 -0.16 4.34 -2.28
N THR A 60 -0.83 4.95 -3.26
CA THR A 60 -0.23 6.01 -4.09
C THR A 60 0.17 7.22 -3.26
N MET A 61 -0.64 7.59 -2.27
CA MET A 61 -0.39 8.73 -1.38
C MET A 61 0.68 8.44 -0.32
N LEU A 62 0.64 7.27 0.34
CA LEU A 62 1.61 6.90 1.38
C LEU A 62 2.96 6.47 0.82
N MET A 63 3.05 6.05 -0.43
CA MET A 63 4.32 5.65 -1.07
C MET A 63 4.91 6.77 -1.95
N SER A 64 4.33 7.98 -1.93
CA SER A 64 4.83 9.13 -2.67
C SER A 64 5.99 9.82 -1.94
N ARG A 65 6.69 10.73 -2.63
CA ARG A 65 7.69 11.60 -1.98
C ARG A 65 7.05 12.67 -1.09
N SER A 66 5.78 13.00 -1.28
CA SER A 66 5.11 14.03 -0.47
C SER A 66 4.83 13.56 0.96
N SER A 67 4.81 12.25 1.20
CA SER A 67 4.61 11.66 2.54
C SER A 67 5.93 11.39 3.30
N ILE A 68 7.10 11.85 2.82
CA ILE A 68 8.38 11.63 3.51
C ILE A 68 8.36 12.16 4.95
N SER A 69 7.83 13.37 5.16
CA SER A 69 7.71 13.97 6.51
C SER A 69 6.85 13.12 7.44
N LEU A 70 5.78 12.53 6.89
CA LEU A 70 4.89 11.64 7.61
C LEU A 70 5.60 10.36 8.07
N TRP A 71 6.39 9.73 7.20
CA TRP A 71 7.16 8.54 7.58
C TRP A 71 8.27 8.84 8.60
N LYS A 72 8.91 10.02 8.50
CA LYS A 72 9.88 10.47 9.50
C LYS A 72 9.22 10.64 10.88
N GLY A 73 8.08 11.31 10.94
CA GLY A 73 7.31 11.45 12.17
C GLY A 73 6.90 10.08 12.74
N ALA A 74 6.42 9.18 11.89
CA ALA A 74 6.09 7.82 12.31
C ALA A 74 7.30 7.06 12.86
N ARG A 75 8.49 7.24 12.28
CA ARG A 75 9.75 6.66 12.78
C ARG A 75 10.11 7.19 14.17
N GLU A 76 9.95 8.51 14.37
CA GLU A 76 10.22 9.15 15.66
C GLU A 76 9.32 8.60 16.78
N LEU A 77 8.06 8.24 16.49
CA LEU A 77 7.14 7.63 17.46
C LEU A 77 7.61 6.28 18.02
N VAL A 78 8.37 5.51 17.24
CA VAL A 78 8.91 4.23 17.71
C VAL A 78 10.13 4.44 18.62
N GLY A 79 10.84 5.55 18.44
CA GLY A 79 12.05 5.89 19.18
C GLY A 79 13.23 4.95 18.89
N ARG A 80 14.46 5.47 19.02
CA ARG A 80 15.72 4.69 18.96
C ARG A 80 16.02 3.97 17.64
N LEU A 81 15.34 4.32 16.54
CA LEU A 81 15.67 3.81 15.22
C LEU A 81 16.79 4.66 14.60
N PRO A 82 17.76 4.04 13.90
CA PRO A 82 18.72 4.80 13.11
C PRO A 82 18.00 5.57 12.01
N ASP A 83 18.63 6.64 11.54
CA ASP A 83 18.14 7.36 10.37
C ASP A 83 18.10 6.44 9.15
N CYS A 84 17.10 6.66 8.30
CA CYS A 84 16.98 5.93 7.04
C CYS A 84 18.25 6.15 6.20
N PRO A 85 18.94 5.08 5.76
CA PRO A 85 20.11 5.20 4.89
C PRO A 85 19.70 5.83 3.55
N SER A 86 20.63 6.54 2.90
CA SER A 86 20.39 7.27 1.64
C SER A 86 19.94 6.38 0.48
N ASP A 87 20.23 5.08 0.56
CA ASP A 87 19.91 4.10 -0.47
C ASP A 87 18.46 3.61 -0.39
N LEU A 88 17.74 3.92 0.70
CA LEU A 88 16.37 3.49 0.94
C LEU A 88 15.42 4.68 1.04
N SER A 89 14.18 4.48 0.60
CA SER A 89 13.09 5.40 0.94
C SER A 89 12.51 5.07 2.32
N GLU A 90 11.99 6.06 3.02
CA GLU A 90 11.37 5.87 4.35
C GLU A 90 10.32 4.73 4.39
N PRO A 91 9.41 4.57 3.38
CA PRO A 91 8.50 3.42 3.34
C PRO A 91 9.22 2.07 3.13
N GLN A 92 10.30 2.05 2.34
CA GLN A 92 11.09 0.83 2.13
C GLN A 92 11.85 0.44 3.40
N TYR A 93 12.38 1.43 4.10
CA TYR A 93 13.05 1.26 5.37
C TYR A 93 12.09 0.75 6.44
N ALA A 94 10.89 1.34 6.55
CA ALA A 94 9.84 0.82 7.41
C ALA A 94 9.48 -0.63 7.05
N ASN A 95 9.36 -0.95 5.75
CA ASN A 95 9.03 -2.31 5.31
C ASN A 95 10.15 -3.31 5.63
N LEU A 96 11.41 -2.88 5.60
CA LEU A 96 12.55 -3.72 6.02
C LEU A 96 12.56 -3.97 7.54
N LEU A 97 12.19 -2.97 8.33
CA LEU A 97 12.23 -3.04 9.80
C LEU A 97 11.05 -3.81 10.40
N PHE A 98 9.86 -3.67 9.82
CA PHE A 98 8.62 -4.11 10.45
C PHE A 98 7.83 -5.17 9.69
N ASP A 99 8.04 -5.33 8.37
CA ASP A 99 7.36 -6.39 7.62
C ASP A 99 8.16 -7.70 7.74
N GLN A 100 7.45 -8.80 7.98
CA GLN A 100 8.03 -10.15 8.00
C GLN A 100 8.13 -10.75 6.59
N HIS A 101 7.63 -10.05 5.57
CA HIS A 101 7.73 -10.49 4.18
C HIS A 101 9.11 -10.21 3.59
N CYS A 102 9.75 -11.26 3.07
CA CYS A 102 10.99 -11.17 2.31
C CYS A 102 10.91 -10.09 1.23
N HIS A 103 11.84 -9.12 1.28
CA HIS A 103 12.07 -8.11 0.25
C HIS A 103 12.72 -8.69 -1.02
N VAL A 104 12.47 -9.97 -1.32
CA VAL A 104 12.85 -10.58 -2.60
C VAL A 104 11.86 -10.06 -3.63
N ARG A 105 12.16 -8.88 -4.18
CA ARG A 105 11.69 -8.59 -5.52
C ARG A 105 12.30 -9.68 -6.40
N PHE A 106 11.51 -10.71 -6.73
CA PHE A 106 11.77 -11.54 -7.90
C PHE A 106 11.63 -10.64 -9.13
N ASN A 107 12.63 -9.80 -9.35
CA ASN A 107 12.87 -9.22 -10.64
C ASN A 107 13.59 -10.30 -11.43
N LEU A 108 12.85 -11.03 -12.26
CA LEU A 108 13.35 -12.11 -13.12
C LEU A 108 14.46 -11.64 -14.09
N SER A 109 14.81 -10.35 -14.12
CA SER A 109 15.97 -9.82 -14.86
C SER A 109 17.32 -10.07 -14.17
N TRP A 110 17.38 -10.31 -12.87
CA TRP A 110 18.66 -10.53 -12.15
C TRP A 110 19.17 -11.97 -12.19
N LEU A 111 18.32 -12.96 -12.46
CA LEU A 111 18.75 -14.36 -12.59
C LEU A 111 19.45 -14.66 -13.93
N SER A 112 19.25 -13.84 -14.97
CA SER A 112 19.94 -14.04 -16.24
C SER A 112 21.42 -13.64 -16.21
N ASN A 113 21.86 -12.85 -15.22
CA ASN A 113 23.25 -12.38 -15.12
C ASN A 113 24.09 -13.07 -14.04
N TYR A 114 23.48 -13.79 -13.09
CA TYR A 114 24.21 -14.46 -12.01
C TYR A 114 24.56 -15.95 -12.27
N VAL A 115 24.02 -16.57 -13.33
CA VAL A 115 24.30 -17.99 -13.66
C VAL A 115 25.55 -18.17 -14.54
N LEU A 116 26.15 -17.10 -15.08
CA LEU A 116 27.34 -17.18 -15.96
C LEU A 116 28.68 -16.78 -15.27
N ARG A 117 28.76 -16.84 -13.94
CA ARG A 117 30.01 -16.57 -13.19
C ARG A 117 30.16 -17.48 -11.97
N GLY A 118 29.91 -18.78 -12.16
CA GLY A 118 30.00 -19.81 -11.13
C GLY A 118 30.83 -21.04 -11.50
N ASP A 119 31.77 -20.93 -12.45
CA ASP A 119 32.79 -21.95 -12.70
C ASP A 119 34.18 -21.34 -12.59
N LEU A 120 34.76 -21.40 -11.38
CA LEU A 120 36.19 -21.55 -11.10
C LEU A 120 36.40 -21.92 -9.63
#